data_AF-A0A3A0VM87-F1
#
_entry.id   AF-A0A3A0VM87-F1
#
_cell.length_a   1.000
_cell.length_b   1.000
_cell.length_c   1.000
_cell.angle_alpha   90.00
_cell.angle_beta   90.00
_cell.angle_gamma   90.00
#
_symmetry.space_group_name_H-M   'P 1'
#
loop_
_entity.id
_entity.type
_entity.pdbx_description
1 polymer ?
#
loop_
_entity_poly.entity_id
_entity_poly.type
_entity_poly.pdbx_seq_one_letter_code
_entity_poly.pdbx_strand_id
1 'polypeptide(L)'
;MKDITESVSIPKPGQRFNFNNEDWEPNNRYRLQTAANKWLESARKRGLEELKIKARKSVDLQQRKRQDTVNHPSHYNYGEIEVIDFIEQVAQHYNPKVAYHIGNAIKYLARSPHKNGKEDVAKAKWYIERAFENWDVNMND
;
A
#
# COMPACT_ATOMS: atom_id res chain seq x y z
N MET A 1 -12.07 6.86 -55.79
CA MET A 1 -11.40 7.27 -54.54
C MET A 1 -11.47 8.78 -54.45
N LYS A 2 -12.22 9.31 -53.48
CA LYS A 2 -12.16 10.71 -53.06
C LYS A 2 -11.84 10.67 -51.57
N ASP A 3 -10.71 11.22 -51.18
CA ASP A 3 -10.24 11.21 -49.80
C ASP A 3 -11.23 11.94 -48.90
N ILE A 4 -11.80 11.20 -47.95
CA ILE A 4 -12.82 11.67 -46.99
C ILE A 4 -12.21 12.33 -45.76
N THR A 5 -11.04 12.96 -45.91
CA THR A 5 -10.35 13.68 -44.83
C THR A 5 -10.77 15.14 -44.71
N GLU A 6 -11.85 15.57 -45.37
CA GLU A 6 -12.43 16.88 -45.11
C GLU A 6 -12.87 16.95 -43.64
N SER A 7 -12.09 17.73 -42.90
CA SER A 7 -12.23 17.98 -41.48
C SER A 7 -13.63 18.49 -41.17
N VAL A 8 -14.47 17.64 -40.59
CA VAL A 8 -15.75 18.05 -40.02
C VAL A 8 -15.43 18.99 -38.85
N SER A 9 -15.60 20.29 -39.09
CA SER A 9 -15.35 21.34 -38.11
C SER A 9 -16.37 21.26 -36.98
N ILE A 10 -15.87 21.19 -35.74
CA ILE A 10 -16.70 21.08 -34.53
C ILE A 10 -17.19 22.48 -34.15
N PRO A 11 -18.51 22.74 -34.08
CA PRO A 11 -19.04 24.04 -33.70
C PRO A 11 -18.91 24.28 -32.20
N LYS A 12 -18.69 25.54 -31.83
CA LYS A 12 -18.54 25.96 -30.43
C LYS A 12 -19.90 26.05 -29.72
N PRO A 13 -19.95 25.89 -28.38
CA PRO A 13 -21.18 26.09 -27.61
C PRO A 13 -21.78 27.48 -27.90
N GLY A 14 -23.03 27.52 -28.35
CA GLY A 14 -23.75 28.76 -28.70
C GLY A 14 -23.79 29.12 -30.19
N GLN A 15 -23.09 28.37 -31.05
CA GLN A 15 -23.12 28.58 -32.49
C GLN A 15 -24.44 28.05 -33.08
N ARG A 16 -25.24 28.90 -33.72
CA ARG A 16 -26.49 28.50 -34.40
C ARG A 16 -26.15 27.80 -35.72
N PHE A 17 -26.68 26.58 -35.91
CA PHE A 17 -26.54 25.82 -37.14
C PHE A 17 -27.49 26.38 -38.21
N ASN A 18 -26.96 26.70 -39.39
CA ASN A 18 -27.77 26.93 -40.58
C ASN A 18 -27.96 25.57 -41.26
N PHE A 19 -29.10 24.94 -41.04
CA PHE A 19 -29.46 23.68 -41.68
C PHE A 19 -29.94 23.96 -43.11
N ASN A 20 -29.25 23.43 -44.11
CA ASN A 20 -29.72 23.41 -45.49
C ASN A 20 -30.45 22.09 -45.77
N ASN A 21 -31.38 22.09 -46.72
CA ASN A 21 -32.25 20.93 -47.02
C ASN A 21 -31.51 19.66 -47.51
N GLU A 22 -30.21 19.72 -47.79
CA GLU A 22 -29.37 18.56 -48.14
C GLU A 22 -29.08 17.63 -46.95
N ASP A 23 -29.27 18.10 -45.71
CA ASP A 23 -29.03 17.31 -44.49
C ASP A 23 -30.16 16.31 -44.17
N TRP A 24 -31.30 16.41 -44.86
CA TRP A 24 -32.49 15.55 -44.69
C TRP A 24 -32.56 14.37 -45.68
N GLU A 25 -31.47 14.00 -46.36
CA GLU A 25 -31.47 12.76 -47.13
C GLU A 25 -31.41 11.51 -46.21
N PRO A 26 -32.23 10.46 -46.44
CA PRO A 26 -32.32 9.28 -45.57
C PRO A 26 -30.96 8.59 -45.31
N ASN A 27 -30.06 8.63 -46.30
CA ASN A 27 -28.72 8.04 -46.22
C ASN A 27 -27.75 8.83 -45.32
N ASN A 28 -28.05 10.10 -44.99
CA ASN A 28 -27.18 10.96 -44.20
C ASN A 28 -27.50 10.89 -42.68
N ARG A 29 -28.77 10.66 -42.34
CA ARG A 29 -29.24 10.44 -40.96
C ARG A 29 -28.63 9.21 -40.27
N TYR A 30 -28.50 8.11 -41.01
CA TYR A 30 -27.92 6.87 -40.49
C TYR A 30 -26.42 7.04 -40.18
N ARG A 31 -25.69 7.83 -40.98
CA ARG A 31 -24.27 8.12 -40.77
C ARG A 31 -24.02 8.96 -39.51
N LEU A 32 -24.85 9.97 -39.26
CA LEU A 32 -24.79 10.80 -38.05
C LEU A 32 -25.14 9.99 -36.78
N GLN A 33 -26.17 9.14 -36.86
CA GLN A 33 -26.54 8.24 -35.76
C GLN A 33 -25.41 7.24 -35.45
N THR A 34 -24.75 6.72 -36.49
CA THR A 34 -23.65 5.75 -36.36
C THR A 34 -22.38 6.40 -35.77
N ALA A 35 -22.04 7.61 -36.19
CA ALA A 35 -20.92 8.38 -35.65
C ALA A 35 -21.16 8.75 -34.16
N ALA A 36 -22.37 9.18 -33.81
CA ALA A 36 -22.75 9.49 -32.44
C ALA A 36 -22.71 8.25 -31.52
N ASN A 37 -23.21 7.10 -31.99
CA ASN A 37 -23.16 5.84 -31.24
C ASN A 37 -21.72 5.35 -31.04
N LYS A 38 -20.85 5.50 -32.04
CA LYS A 38 -19.43 5.15 -31.94
C LYS A 38 -18.69 6.05 -30.94
N TRP A 39 -19.06 7.33 -30.87
CA TRP A 39 -18.52 8.27 -29.88
C TRP A 39 -18.96 7.90 -28.45
N LEU A 40 -20.23 7.57 -28.24
CA LEU A 40 -20.77 7.13 -26.95
C LEU A 40 -20.07 5.85 -26.44
N GLU A 41 -19.90 4.84 -27.29
CA GLU A 41 -19.17 3.61 -26.93
C GLU A 41 -17.69 3.89 -26.59
N SER A 42 -17.06 4.81 -27.33
CA SER A 42 -15.67 5.22 -27.07
C SER A 42 -15.53 6.00 -25.77
N ALA A 43 -16.50 6.85 -25.42
CA ALA A 43 -16.55 7.54 -24.14
C ALA A 43 -16.78 6.57 -22.98
N ARG A 44 -17.69 5.58 -23.15
CA ARG A 44 -17.97 4.55 -22.15
C ARG A 44 -16.76 3.64 -21.90
N LYS A 45 -16.04 3.24 -22.95
CA LYS A 45 -14.79 2.46 -22.83
C LYS A 45 -13.69 3.24 -22.12
N ARG A 46 -13.51 4.54 -22.43
CA ARG A 46 -12.53 5.39 -21.73
C ARG A 46 -12.85 5.53 -20.25
N GLY A 47 -14.10 5.81 -19.90
CA GLY A 47 -14.52 5.88 -18.50
C GLY A 47 -14.33 4.56 -17.75
N LEU A 48 -14.60 3.43 -18.41
CA LEU A 48 -14.37 2.11 -17.83
C LEU A 48 -12.88 1.82 -17.56
N GLU A 49 -12.00 2.19 -18.50
CA GLU A 49 -10.55 2.03 -18.32
C GLU A 49 -10.00 2.96 -17.22
N GLU A 50 -10.48 4.21 -17.15
CA GLU A 50 -10.12 5.13 -16.06
C GLU A 50 -10.54 4.59 -14.68
N LEU A 51 -11.73 4.00 -14.58
CA LEU A 51 -12.22 3.37 -13.36
C LEU A 51 -11.38 2.14 -12.98
N LYS A 52 -11.04 1.27 -13.94
CA LYS A 52 -10.14 0.13 -13.72
C LYS A 52 -8.76 0.57 -13.23
N ILE A 53 -8.20 1.63 -13.82
CA ILE A 53 -6.90 2.19 -13.41
C ILE A 53 -6.97 2.75 -11.99
N LYS A 54 -8.03 3.48 -11.63
CA LYS A 54 -8.23 4.00 -10.26
C LYS A 54 -8.38 2.86 -9.25
N ALA A 55 -9.15 1.83 -9.57
CA ALA A 55 -9.32 0.66 -8.72
C ALA A 55 -8.00 -0.13 -8.55
N ARG A 56 -7.21 -0.30 -9.62
CA ARG A 56 -5.89 -0.97 -9.50
C ARG A 56 -4.92 -0.15 -8.65
N LYS A 57 -4.89 1.17 -8.84
CA LYS A 57 -4.07 2.08 -8.00
C LYS A 57 -4.48 2.05 -6.53
N SER A 58 -5.79 1.95 -6.22
CA SER A 58 -6.25 1.90 -4.82
C SER A 58 -5.86 0.57 -4.15
N VAL A 59 -5.95 -0.56 -4.88
CA VAL A 59 -5.48 -1.86 -4.39
C VAL A 59 -3.96 -1.85 -4.15
N ASP A 60 -3.16 -1.33 -5.09
CA ASP A 60 -1.71 -1.21 -4.94
C ASP A 60 -1.32 -0.34 -3.72
N LEU A 61 -2.04 0.76 -3.48
CA LEU A 61 -1.81 1.63 -2.32
C LEU A 61 -2.18 0.95 -1.00
N GLN A 62 -3.29 0.20 -0.97
CA GLN A 62 -3.67 -0.57 0.20
C GLN A 62 -2.69 -1.71 0.48
N GLN A 63 -2.15 -2.36 -0.56
CA GLN A 63 -1.16 -3.42 -0.41
C GLN A 63 0.19 -2.86 0.07
N ARG A 64 0.63 -1.71 -0.44
CA ARG A 64 1.81 -0.98 0.07
C ARG A 64 1.66 -0.48 1.50
N LYS A 65 0.44 -0.17 1.96
CA LYS A 65 0.20 0.16 3.38
C LYS A 65 0.17 -1.08 4.30
N ARG A 66 -0.02 -2.28 3.74
CA ARG A 66 -0.05 -3.55 4.49
C ARG A 66 1.31 -4.25 4.53
N GLN A 67 2.22 -3.93 3.62
CA GLN A 67 3.65 -4.17 3.76
C GLN A 67 4.21 -2.98 4.55
N ASP A 68 4.20 -2.99 5.89
CA ASP A 68 5.36 -3.54 6.58
C ASP A 68 5.10 -3.88 8.06
N THR A 69 3.97 -4.51 8.38
CA THR A 69 3.71 -4.93 9.76
C THR A 69 4.55 -6.11 10.23
N VAL A 70 5.20 -6.82 9.30
CA VAL A 70 5.96 -8.04 9.56
C VAL A 70 7.46 -7.76 9.72
N ASN A 71 8.07 -6.97 8.82
CA ASN A 71 9.50 -6.67 8.91
C ASN A 71 9.75 -5.39 9.71
N HIS A 72 8.83 -4.41 9.66
CA HIS A 72 8.93 -3.17 10.41
C HIS A 72 7.68 -2.87 11.28
N PRO A 73 7.31 -3.76 12.24
CA PRO A 73 6.18 -3.52 13.11
C PRO A 73 6.33 -2.19 13.87
N SER A 74 5.35 -1.30 13.71
CA SER A 74 5.30 0.04 14.31
C SER A 74 5.47 0.08 15.84
N HIS A 75 5.31 -1.06 16.49
CA HIS A 75 5.38 -1.21 17.95
C HIS A 75 6.72 -1.72 18.47
N TYR A 76 7.71 -1.95 17.58
CA TYR A 76 9.09 -2.32 17.92
C TYR A 76 10.14 -1.36 17.34
N ASN A 77 9.75 -0.40 16.49
CA ASN A 77 10.67 0.52 15.81
C ASN A 77 10.58 1.91 16.44
N TYR A 78 11.28 2.11 17.56
CA TYR A 78 11.42 3.42 18.19
C TYR A 78 12.91 3.73 18.36
N GLY A 79 13.49 4.35 17.33
CA GLY A 79 14.91 4.70 17.24
C GLY A 79 15.47 4.51 15.83
N GLU A 80 16.77 4.77 15.65
CA GLU A 80 17.48 4.47 14.39
C GLU A 80 17.80 2.97 14.22
N ILE A 81 17.59 2.17 15.27
CA ILE A 81 17.97 0.76 15.36
C ILE A 81 16.72 -0.08 15.64
N GLU A 82 16.54 -1.19 14.93
CA GLU A 82 15.46 -2.13 15.22
C GLU A 82 15.76 -2.95 16.47
N VAL A 83 14.72 -3.21 17.28
CA VAL A 83 14.88 -3.97 18.53
C VAL A 83 15.41 -5.38 18.27
N ILE A 84 15.09 -5.99 17.12
CA ILE A 84 15.62 -7.31 16.75
C ILE A 84 17.14 -7.27 16.53
N ASP A 85 17.65 -6.28 15.80
CA ASP A 85 19.08 -6.11 15.54
C ASP A 85 19.86 -5.90 16.84
N PHE A 86 19.30 -5.10 17.76
CA PHE A 86 19.89 -4.90 19.07
C PHE A 86 19.88 -6.19 19.90
N ILE A 87 18.79 -6.96 19.86
CA ILE A 87 18.71 -8.26 20.56
C ILE A 87 19.76 -9.22 20.00
N GLU A 88 19.93 -9.33 18.69
CA GLU A 88 20.92 -10.21 18.08
C GLU A 88 22.36 -9.82 18.48
N GLN A 89 22.67 -8.52 18.45
CA GLN A 89 23.97 -7.99 18.88
C GLN A 89 24.27 -8.25 20.37
N VAL A 90 23.27 -8.20 21.24
CA VAL A 90 23.45 -8.47 22.68
C VAL A 90 23.50 -9.99 22.93
N ALA A 91 22.61 -10.76 22.32
CA ALA A 91 22.43 -12.19 22.56
C ALA A 91 23.65 -13.03 22.17
N GLN A 92 24.43 -12.61 21.16
CA GLN A 92 25.63 -13.33 20.71
C GLN A 92 26.72 -13.49 21.79
N HIS A 93 26.69 -12.66 22.84
CA HIS A 93 27.68 -12.69 23.93
C HIS A 93 27.27 -13.59 25.10
N TYR A 94 26.09 -14.22 25.03
CA TYR A 94 25.57 -15.10 26.07
C TYR A 94 25.52 -16.55 25.59
N ASN A 95 25.55 -17.50 26.54
CA ASN A 95 25.18 -18.87 26.22
C ASN A 95 23.72 -18.90 25.70
N PRO A 96 23.32 -19.92 24.89
CA PRO A 96 22.00 -19.94 24.28
C PRO A 96 20.82 -19.86 25.27
N LYS A 97 21.01 -20.39 26.50
CA LYS A 97 19.97 -20.43 27.53
C LYS A 97 19.72 -19.04 28.13
N VAL A 98 20.80 -18.33 28.45
CA VAL A 98 20.75 -16.95 28.97
C VAL A 98 20.33 -15.99 27.85
N ALA A 99 20.87 -16.15 26.64
CA ALA A 99 20.54 -15.34 25.47
C ALA A 99 19.02 -15.30 25.20
N TYR A 100 18.34 -16.45 25.29
CA TYR A 100 16.89 -16.54 25.13
C TYR A 100 16.14 -15.66 26.13
N HIS A 101 16.56 -15.66 27.40
CA HIS A 101 15.92 -14.87 28.44
C HIS A 101 16.23 -13.38 28.30
N ILE A 102 17.48 -13.02 28.00
CA ILE A 102 17.90 -11.63 27.77
C ILE A 102 17.16 -11.00 26.58
N GLY A 103 17.08 -11.69 25.43
CA GLY A 103 16.38 -11.18 24.26
C GLY A 103 14.89 -10.93 24.53
N ASN A 104 14.23 -11.83 25.28
CA ASN A 104 12.84 -11.60 25.69
C ASN A 104 12.69 -10.41 26.64
N ALA A 105 13.60 -10.24 27.61
CA ALA A 105 13.58 -9.10 28.51
C ALA A 105 13.69 -7.76 27.75
N ILE A 106 14.66 -7.65 26.83
CA ILE A 106 14.83 -6.46 25.98
C ILE A 106 13.56 -6.20 25.16
N LYS A 107 13.01 -7.24 24.51
CA LYS A 107 11.74 -7.13 23.75
C LYS A 107 10.62 -6.53 24.59
N TYR A 108 10.42 -6.98 25.82
CA TYR A 108 9.37 -6.45 26.69
C TYR A 108 9.67 -5.02 27.18
N LEU A 109 10.93 -4.71 27.50
CA LEU A 109 11.34 -3.35 27.88
C LEU A 109 11.07 -2.35 26.75
N ALA A 110 11.49 -2.67 25.53
CA ALA A 110 11.27 -1.84 24.36
C ALA A 110 9.78 -1.64 24.03
N ARG A 111 8.95 -2.66 24.27
CA ARG A 111 7.51 -2.61 24.02
C ARG A 111 6.73 -1.86 25.11
N SER A 112 7.25 -1.82 26.34
CA SER A 112 6.52 -1.30 27.51
C SER A 112 5.97 0.12 27.34
N PRO A 113 6.68 1.11 26.76
CA PRO A 113 6.17 2.48 26.64
C PRO A 113 5.01 2.61 25.64
N HIS A 114 4.79 1.60 24.79
CA HIS A 114 3.91 1.69 23.62
C HIS A 114 2.72 0.73 23.65
N LYS A 115 2.70 -0.24 24.56
CA LYS A 115 1.64 -1.25 24.63
C LYS A 115 1.08 -1.46 26.03
N ASN A 116 1.80 -2.19 26.89
CA ASN A 116 1.25 -2.69 28.15
C ASN A 116 1.92 -2.08 29.41
N GLY A 117 2.82 -1.11 29.25
CA GLY A 117 3.43 -0.39 30.38
C GLY A 117 4.02 -1.33 31.43
N LYS A 118 3.54 -1.19 32.68
CA LYS A 118 4.01 -1.93 33.85
C LYS A 118 3.93 -3.45 33.69
N GLU A 119 2.97 -3.98 32.93
CA GLU A 119 2.83 -5.43 32.73
C GLU A 119 4.01 -5.99 31.93
N ASP A 120 4.46 -5.28 30.90
CA ASP A 120 5.63 -5.69 30.12
C ASP A 120 6.92 -5.52 30.93
N VAL A 121 7.02 -4.51 31.79
CA VAL A 121 8.14 -4.38 32.74
C VAL A 121 8.17 -5.57 33.71
N ALA A 122 7.02 -6.02 34.22
CA ALA A 122 6.94 -7.20 35.07
C ALA A 122 7.36 -8.49 34.34
N LYS A 123 6.98 -8.65 33.05
CA LYS A 123 7.46 -9.76 32.22
C LYS A 123 8.96 -9.70 31.99
N ALA A 124 9.51 -8.51 31.71
CA ALA A 124 10.96 -8.35 31.57
C ALA A 124 11.70 -8.78 32.84
N LYS A 125 11.21 -8.37 34.01
CA LYS A 125 11.76 -8.81 35.31
C LYS A 125 11.79 -10.33 35.45
N TRP A 126 10.68 -10.99 35.14
CA TRP A 126 10.56 -12.46 35.20
C TRP A 126 11.56 -13.19 34.28
N TYR A 127 11.85 -12.61 33.11
CA TYR A 127 12.87 -13.15 32.20
C TYR A 127 14.29 -12.90 32.71
N ILE A 128 14.56 -11.73 33.29
CA ILE A 128 15.87 -11.42 33.90
C ILE A 128 16.15 -12.37 35.07
N GLU A 129 15.16 -12.66 35.92
CA GLU A 129 15.32 -13.63 37.01
C GLU A 129 15.76 -15.00 36.49
N ARG A 130 15.18 -15.48 35.39
CA ARG A 130 15.62 -16.73 34.75
C ARG A 130 16.98 -16.63 34.09
N ALA A 131 17.30 -15.49 33.47
CA ALA A 131 18.63 -15.28 32.93
C ALA A 131 19.68 -15.38 34.03
N PHE A 132 19.37 -14.86 35.23
CA PHE A 132 20.21 -14.93 36.42
C PHE A 132 20.30 -16.36 36.98
N GLU A 133 19.20 -17.09 37.10
CA GLU A 133 19.20 -18.51 37.55
C GLU A 133 19.98 -19.44 36.61
N ASN A 134 19.96 -19.13 35.32
CA ASN A 134 20.65 -19.89 34.28
C ASN A 134 22.00 -19.28 33.91
N TRP A 135 22.46 -18.30 34.69
CA TRP A 135 23.78 -17.72 34.55
C TRP A 135 24.78 -18.83 34.89
N ASP A 136 25.59 -19.24 33.90
CA ASP A 136 26.49 -20.39 34.05
C ASP A 136 27.35 -20.25 35.30
N VAL A 137 27.02 -21.03 36.34
CA VAL A 137 27.74 -21.07 37.61
C VAL A 137 29.04 -21.88 37.51
N ASN A 138 29.35 -22.43 36.32
CA ASN A 138 30.52 -23.26 36.04
C ASN A 138 31.55 -22.53 35.15
N MET A 139 31.79 -21.25 35.40
CA MET A 139 33.15 -20.75 35.16
C MET A 139 34.00 -21.30 36.30
N ASN A 140 34.80 -22.31 35.98
CA ASN A 140 35.71 -22.98 36.90
C ASN A 140 36.53 -21.94 37.69
N ASP A 141 36.21 -21.77 38.96
CA ASP A 141 37.10 -21.20 39.99
C ASP A 141 37.45 -22.31 41.00
#